data_AF-A0A9D5PU08-F1
#
_entry.id   AF-A0A9D5PU08-F1
#
_cell.length_a   1.000
_cell.length_b   1.000
_cell.length_c   1.000
_cell.angle_alpha   90.00
_cell.angle_beta   90.00
_cell.angle_gamma   90.00
#
_symmetry.space_group_name_H-M   'P 1'
#
loop_
_entity.id
_entity.type
_entity.pdbx_description
1 polymer ?
#
loop_
_entity_poly.entity_id
_entity_poly.type
_entity_poly.pdbx_seq_one_letter_code
_entity_poly.pdbx_strand_id
1 'polypeptide(L)'
;MKRIICSISAAILATSLLVSCQRTGEAVLSFGDSVITENQFAYYLATYKANYLTSYADMEDTKAFYSLELPNGMTGEEYLFSETVGNVAKSLVCAELFEENGLVLSSSVTDAVDSYIESFIDDYAGGDKRALNSALSEYGINVEMLREIYLIEEKGSALYDYLYGENGTIGVTEAELSAYCDENYARVRHIYINNKYGYEMTEDGYTARDENGNYVTYALSGEELDAKNAVVSAIDEALAAGEDFHAVYEAYSEDKYYENGYYLSPQMDFVEEVELSAFDLEVGEWTKVESDVGVHYIMRLENEERPWENEANADFFDGFREQVSFLAFVEYVEAYIPEVVQNEEKLAEFSVEASPANYRF
;
A
#
# COMPACT_ATOMS: atom_id res chain seq x y z
N MET A 1 3.14 -7.53 68.67
CA MET A 1 4.44 -7.36 68.00
C MET A 1 4.41 -6.04 67.25
N LYS A 2 5.49 -5.26 67.44
CA LYS A 2 5.92 -3.98 66.84
C LYS A 2 5.11 -3.45 65.62
N ARG A 3 4.88 -2.15 65.39
CA ARG A 3 5.04 -0.82 66.03
C ARG A 3 4.44 0.15 64.97
N ILE A 4 3.45 0.99 65.29
CA ILE A 4 3.56 2.46 65.53
C ILE A 4 3.64 3.36 64.26
N ILE A 5 2.54 4.10 64.03
CA ILE A 5 2.35 5.57 63.82
C ILE A 5 2.71 6.27 62.48
N CYS A 6 1.65 6.98 62.01
CA CYS A 6 1.50 8.24 61.26
C CYS A 6 2.71 9.08 60.80
N SER A 7 2.61 9.68 59.60
CA SER A 7 2.31 11.12 59.37
C SER A 7 2.93 11.69 58.08
N ILE A 8 2.08 12.31 57.24
CA ILE A 8 2.19 13.65 56.63
C ILE A 8 3.46 14.04 55.82
N SER A 9 3.19 14.30 54.52
CA SER A 9 3.72 15.34 53.60
C SER A 9 5.22 15.66 53.51
N ALA A 10 5.77 15.57 52.30
CA ALA A 10 6.40 16.70 51.57
C ALA A 10 7.07 16.20 50.27
N ALA A 11 6.85 16.94 49.19
CA ALA A 11 7.50 16.78 47.90
C ALA A 11 9.04 16.88 48.01
N ILE A 12 9.75 16.01 47.28
CA ILE A 12 11.08 16.29 46.77
C ILE A 12 11.09 15.85 45.30
N LEU A 13 11.22 16.84 44.42
CA LEU A 13 11.73 16.72 43.05
C LEU A 13 12.96 15.80 43.05
N ALA A 14 12.89 14.71 42.29
CA ALA A 14 14.08 14.10 41.71
C ALA A 14 13.91 14.16 40.20
N THR A 15 14.31 15.30 39.65
CA THR A 15 14.76 15.46 38.26
C THR A 15 15.78 14.38 37.92
N SER A 16 15.32 13.30 37.28
CA SER A 16 16.14 12.58 36.32
C SER A 16 16.17 13.42 35.05
N LEU A 17 17.24 14.20 34.90
CA LEU A 17 17.65 14.82 33.66
C LEU A 17 17.97 13.71 32.65
N LEU A 18 16.95 13.11 32.05
CA LEU A 18 17.06 12.69 30.66
C LEU A 18 16.88 13.97 29.86
N VAL A 19 17.84 14.21 28.97
CA VAL A 19 17.83 15.35 28.06
C VAL A 19 16.65 15.13 27.10
N SER A 20 15.44 15.47 27.54
CA SER A 20 14.35 15.70 26.62
C SER A 20 14.70 17.01 25.92
N CYS A 21 15.16 16.93 24.66
CA CYS A 21 14.96 18.04 23.74
C CYS A 21 13.53 18.54 23.95
N GLN A 22 13.37 19.83 24.21
CA GLN A 22 12.08 20.45 24.51
C GLN A 22 11.14 20.22 23.32
N ARG A 23 10.43 19.08 23.32
CA ARG A 23 9.28 18.82 22.47
C ARG A 23 8.23 19.82 22.90
N THR A 24 8.07 20.88 22.11
CA THR A 24 7.08 21.92 22.36
C THR A 24 5.69 21.39 21.98
N GLY A 25 4.68 21.63 22.83
CA GLY A 25 3.30 21.20 22.63
C GLY A 25 2.87 20.11 23.63
N GLU A 26 1.57 20.01 23.89
CA GLU A 26 1.02 18.95 24.73
C GLU A 26 1.00 17.60 23.97
N ALA A 27 1.16 16.48 24.68
CA ALA A 27 1.10 15.16 24.07
C ALA A 27 -0.34 14.79 23.68
N VAL A 28 -0.50 14.34 22.43
CA VAL A 28 -1.77 13.83 21.87
C VAL A 28 -1.81 12.31 21.93
N LEU A 29 -0.68 11.66 21.60
CA LEU A 29 -0.48 10.22 21.71
C LEU A 29 0.81 9.93 22.48
N SER A 30 0.81 8.86 23.27
CA SER A 30 2.01 8.40 23.99
C SER A 30 2.06 6.88 24.08
N PHE A 31 3.26 6.32 23.96
CA PHE A 31 3.54 4.90 24.09
C PHE A 31 4.99 4.75 24.58
N GLY A 32 5.16 4.09 25.73
CA GLY A 32 6.44 4.07 26.45
C GLY A 32 6.92 5.48 26.78
N ASP A 33 8.18 5.79 26.43
CA ASP A 33 8.80 7.11 26.61
C ASP A 33 8.58 8.04 25.39
N SER A 34 8.04 7.53 24.29
CA SER A 34 7.75 8.29 23.07
C SER A 34 6.40 8.98 23.11
N VAL A 35 6.34 10.15 22.46
CA VAL A 35 5.15 10.99 22.37
C VAL A 35 5.03 11.63 20.99
N ILE A 36 3.78 11.81 20.54
CA ILE A 36 3.41 12.70 19.45
C ILE A 36 2.73 13.93 20.04
N THR A 37 3.25 15.12 19.77
CA THR A 37 2.68 16.37 20.26
C THR A 37 1.54 16.88 19.38
N GLU A 38 0.75 17.83 19.89
CA GLU A 38 -0.35 18.47 19.16
C GLU A 38 0.10 19.11 17.83
N ASN A 39 1.29 19.70 17.80
CA ASN A 39 1.85 20.29 16.58
C ASN A 39 2.26 19.21 15.56
N GLN A 40 2.86 18.11 16.00
CA GLN A 40 3.21 17.00 15.11
C GLN A 40 1.95 16.32 14.56
N PHE A 41 0.95 16.11 15.41
CA PHE A 41 -0.34 15.56 15.00
C PHE A 41 -1.05 16.46 13.98
N ALA A 42 -1.05 17.78 14.18
CA ALA A 42 -1.59 18.75 13.22
C ALA A 42 -0.96 18.60 11.83
N TYR A 43 0.37 18.45 11.78
CA TYR A 43 1.08 18.22 10.54
C TYR A 43 0.72 16.88 9.90
N TYR A 44 0.71 15.77 10.66
CA TYR A 44 0.30 14.47 10.11
C TYR A 44 -1.12 14.51 9.55
N LEU A 45 -2.06 15.13 10.27
CA LEU A 45 -3.44 15.27 9.84
C LEU A 45 -3.55 16.05 8.52
N ALA A 46 -2.77 17.12 8.37
CA ALA A 46 -2.70 17.88 7.12
C ALA A 46 -2.12 17.06 5.95
N THR A 47 -1.08 16.26 6.22
CA THR A 47 -0.45 15.38 5.24
C THR A 47 -1.37 14.23 4.82
N TYR A 48 -2.01 13.56 5.78
CA TYR A 48 -2.97 12.49 5.48
C TYR A 48 -4.20 13.02 4.73
N LYS A 49 -4.69 14.22 5.07
CA LYS A 49 -5.75 14.88 4.29
C LYS A 49 -5.37 15.03 2.81
N ALA A 50 -4.16 15.53 2.53
CA ALA A 50 -3.68 15.66 1.16
C ALA A 50 -3.53 14.31 0.46
N ASN A 51 -3.06 13.28 1.18
CA ASN A 51 -2.98 11.91 0.66
C ASN A 51 -4.37 11.37 0.29
N TYR A 52 -5.37 11.49 1.16
CA TYR A 52 -6.73 11.06 0.86
C TYR A 52 -7.31 11.78 -0.37
N LEU A 53 -7.15 13.11 -0.45
CA LEU A 53 -7.60 13.92 -1.58
C LEU A 53 -6.90 13.58 -2.90
N THR A 54 -5.69 13.01 -2.85
CA THR A 54 -4.91 12.64 -4.04
C THR A 54 -5.15 11.18 -4.45
N SER A 55 -5.33 10.29 -3.48
CA SER A 55 -5.53 8.86 -3.71
C SER A 55 -6.93 8.52 -4.20
N TYR A 56 -7.94 9.30 -3.85
CA TYR A 56 -9.34 9.03 -4.20
C TYR A 56 -9.87 10.10 -5.15
N ALA A 57 -9.99 9.75 -6.44
CA ALA A 57 -10.42 10.68 -7.49
C ALA A 57 -11.81 11.31 -7.25
N ASP A 58 -12.70 10.60 -6.56
CA ASP A 58 -14.06 11.05 -6.24
C ASP A 58 -14.16 11.81 -4.90
N MET A 59 -13.04 11.95 -4.17
CA MET A 59 -13.03 12.68 -2.92
C MET A 59 -12.96 14.20 -3.17
N GLU A 60 -13.98 14.92 -2.71
CA GLU A 60 -14.00 16.37 -2.74
C GLU A 60 -13.70 16.94 -1.35
N ASP A 61 -12.86 17.98 -1.26
CA ASP A 61 -12.60 18.70 0.00
C ASP A 61 -13.79 19.62 0.36
N THR A 62 -14.92 19.02 0.69
CA THR A 62 -16.16 19.72 1.01
C THR A 62 -16.83 19.13 2.25
N LYS A 63 -17.53 19.99 2.99
CA LYS A 63 -18.34 19.59 4.13
C LYS A 63 -19.32 18.43 3.82
N ALA A 64 -19.87 18.41 2.61
CA ALA A 64 -20.82 17.39 2.19
C ALA A 64 -20.17 16.00 2.14
N PHE A 65 -18.91 15.93 1.67
CA PHE A 65 -18.14 14.69 1.66
C PHE A 65 -17.85 14.21 3.08
N TYR A 66 -17.30 15.06 3.95
CA TYR A 66 -16.95 14.68 5.32
C TYR A 66 -18.17 14.30 6.18
N SER A 67 -19.35 14.83 5.86
CA SER A 67 -20.61 14.47 6.55
C SER A 67 -21.31 13.24 5.96
N LEU A 68 -20.77 12.61 4.92
CA LEU A 68 -21.37 11.43 4.30
C LEU A 68 -21.32 10.25 5.27
N GLU A 69 -22.48 9.63 5.54
CA GLU A 69 -22.55 8.40 6.32
C GLU A 69 -22.11 7.21 5.45
N LEU A 70 -21.06 6.53 5.91
CA LEU A 70 -20.48 5.35 5.26
C LEU A 70 -21.21 4.07 5.71
N PRO A 71 -21.08 2.96 4.97
CA PRO A 71 -21.74 1.69 5.32
C PRO A 71 -21.40 1.14 6.72
N ASN A 72 -20.27 1.54 7.28
CA ASN A 72 -19.84 1.19 8.65
C ASN A 72 -20.51 2.04 9.75
N GLY A 73 -21.36 3.01 9.37
CA GLY A 73 -22.08 3.90 10.30
C GLY A 73 -21.27 5.11 10.78
N MET A 74 -20.02 5.27 10.33
CA MET A 74 -19.21 6.47 10.58
C MET A 74 -19.48 7.51 9.48
N THR A 75 -19.30 8.78 9.81
CA THR A 75 -19.15 9.82 8.79
C THR A 75 -17.78 9.73 8.12
N GLY A 76 -17.65 10.32 6.92
CA GLY A 76 -16.35 10.46 6.25
C GLY A 76 -15.29 11.13 7.13
N GLU A 77 -15.67 12.16 7.90
CA GLU A 77 -14.83 12.80 8.90
C GLU A 77 -14.33 11.80 9.96
N GLU A 78 -15.26 11.11 10.62
CA GLU A 78 -14.92 10.17 11.70
C GLU A 78 -14.02 9.04 11.21
N TYR A 79 -14.32 8.51 10.01
CA TYR A 79 -13.53 7.44 9.41
C TYR A 79 -12.11 7.90 9.10
N LEU A 80 -11.94 8.97 8.33
CA LEU A 80 -10.62 9.48 7.96
C LEU A 80 -9.82 9.97 9.16
N PHE A 81 -10.48 10.53 10.17
CA PHE A 81 -9.84 10.91 11.42
C PHE A 81 -9.34 9.68 12.19
N SER A 82 -10.17 8.64 12.31
CA SER A 82 -9.79 7.36 12.95
C SER A 82 -8.61 6.70 12.23
N GLU A 83 -8.63 6.66 10.90
CA GLU A 83 -7.52 6.15 10.09
C GLU A 83 -6.24 6.95 10.32
N THR A 84 -6.33 8.29 10.37
CA THR A 84 -5.19 9.16 10.66
C THR A 84 -4.63 8.89 12.06
N VAL A 85 -5.48 8.80 13.09
CA VAL A 85 -5.04 8.50 14.47
C VAL A 85 -4.35 7.14 14.52
N GLY A 86 -4.91 6.12 13.86
CA GLY A 86 -4.32 4.78 13.76
C GLY A 86 -2.94 4.80 13.10
N ASN A 87 -2.79 5.52 11.98
CA ASN A 87 -1.52 5.62 11.27
C ASN A 87 -0.45 6.37 12.07
N VAL A 88 -0.80 7.49 12.71
CA VAL A 88 0.14 8.24 13.57
C VAL A 88 0.51 7.42 14.81
N ALA A 89 -0.41 6.62 15.34
CA ALA A 89 -0.12 5.68 16.41
C ALA A 89 0.88 4.60 15.97
N LYS A 90 0.79 4.08 14.73
CA LYS A 90 1.79 3.16 14.17
C LYS A 90 3.18 3.81 14.10
N SER A 91 3.31 5.04 13.59
CA SER A 91 4.59 5.77 13.58
C SER A 91 5.17 5.96 14.98
N LEU A 92 4.31 6.25 15.97
CA LEU A 92 4.70 6.36 17.37
C LEU A 92 5.21 5.03 17.95
N VAL A 93 4.47 3.94 17.73
CA VAL A 93 4.86 2.59 18.17
C VAL A 93 6.20 2.20 17.55
N CYS A 94 6.35 2.41 16.24
CA CYS A 94 7.61 2.17 15.54
C CYS A 94 8.77 2.95 16.16
N ALA A 95 8.58 4.24 16.47
CA ALA A 95 9.61 5.06 17.07
C ALA A 95 10.02 4.57 18.47
N GLU A 96 9.09 4.07 19.28
CA GLU A 96 9.38 3.51 20.59
C GLU A 96 10.11 2.16 20.48
N LEU A 97 9.58 1.24 19.67
CA LEU A 97 10.18 -0.08 19.46
C LEU A 97 11.60 0.02 18.88
N PHE A 98 11.85 1.03 18.03
CA PHE A 98 13.20 1.34 17.55
C PHE A 98 14.16 1.64 18.71
N GLU A 99 13.75 2.47 19.67
CA GLU A 99 14.57 2.82 20.84
C GLU A 99 14.72 1.64 21.81
N GLU A 100 13.65 0.86 22.04
CA GLU A 100 13.69 -0.33 22.89
C GLU A 100 14.65 -1.41 22.36
N ASN A 101 14.75 -1.53 21.03
CA ASN A 101 15.72 -2.42 20.38
C ASN A 101 17.14 -1.83 20.34
N GLY A 102 17.36 -0.65 20.92
CA GLY A 102 18.67 0.00 20.99
C GLY A 102 19.22 0.41 19.63
N LEU A 103 18.34 0.63 18.65
CA LEU A 103 18.72 1.04 17.31
C LEU A 103 19.12 2.52 17.29
N VAL A 104 19.95 2.89 16.32
CA VAL A 104 20.40 4.27 16.11
C VAL A 104 20.43 4.54 14.62
N LEU A 105 19.84 5.65 14.19
CA LEU A 105 19.85 6.04 12.78
C LEU A 105 21.31 6.30 12.35
N SER A 106 21.67 5.78 11.19
CA SER A 106 23.01 6.02 10.64
C SER A 106 23.18 7.50 10.28
N SER A 107 24.42 7.99 10.27
CA SER A 107 24.69 9.37 9.84
C SER A 107 24.23 9.62 8.40
N SER A 108 24.31 8.61 7.54
CA SER A 108 23.83 8.72 6.14
C SER A 108 22.33 9.02 6.07
N VAL A 109 21.53 8.42 6.95
CA VAL A 109 20.08 8.65 7.00
C VAL A 109 19.78 10.04 7.55
N THR A 110 20.45 10.42 8.64
CA THR A 110 20.25 11.77 9.22
C THR A 110 20.69 12.88 8.26
N ASP A 111 21.81 12.68 7.55
CA ASP A 111 22.31 13.63 6.56
C ASP A 111 21.38 13.73 5.34
N ALA A 112 20.73 12.63 4.95
CA ALA A 112 19.73 12.62 3.87
C ALA A 112 18.47 13.42 4.25
N VAL A 113 17.96 13.24 5.48
CA VAL A 113 16.85 14.05 6.02
C VAL A 113 17.23 15.53 6.06
N ASP A 114 18.44 15.84 6.53
CA ASP A 114 18.93 17.23 6.58
C ASP A 114 19.03 17.84 5.18
N SER A 115 19.56 17.09 4.21
CA SER A 115 19.65 17.51 2.80
C SER A 115 18.27 17.71 2.18
N TYR A 116 17.28 16.88 2.52
CA TYR A 116 15.92 17.02 2.02
C TYR A 116 15.26 18.30 2.55
N ILE A 117 15.46 18.62 3.84
CA ILE A 117 15.00 19.87 4.44
C ILE A 117 15.72 21.08 3.84
N GLU A 118 17.03 20.99 3.60
CA GLU A 118 17.78 22.03 2.91
C GLU A 118 17.22 22.29 1.50
N SER A 119 16.77 21.26 0.78
CA SER A 119 16.12 21.45 -0.52
C SER A 119 14.82 22.27 -0.42
N PHE A 120 14.01 22.11 0.63
CA PHE A 120 12.87 23.00 0.88
C PHE A 120 13.30 24.44 1.19
N ILE A 121 14.40 24.63 1.92
CA ILE A 121 14.90 25.98 2.20
C ILE A 121 15.34 26.65 0.90
N ASP A 122 16.08 25.95 0.05
CA ASP A 122 16.65 26.51 -1.17
C ASP A 122 15.61 26.66 -2.28
N ASP A 123 14.88 25.59 -2.62
CA ASP A 123 14.01 25.54 -3.79
C ASP A 123 12.64 26.15 -3.55
N TYR A 124 12.06 25.94 -2.36
CA TYR A 124 10.75 26.50 -2.01
C TYR A 124 10.87 27.90 -1.40
N ALA A 125 11.78 28.06 -0.43
CA ALA A 125 11.88 29.29 0.35
C ALA A 125 12.96 30.26 -0.14
N GLY A 126 13.62 29.98 -1.28
CA GLY A 126 14.62 30.86 -1.88
C GLY A 126 15.86 31.09 -1.02
N GLY A 127 16.24 30.10 -0.23
CA GLY A 127 17.33 30.14 0.74
C GLY A 127 16.97 30.78 2.09
N ASP A 128 15.71 31.15 2.34
CA ASP A 128 15.29 31.78 3.61
C ASP A 128 14.51 30.83 4.52
N LYS A 129 15.21 30.29 5.53
CA LYS A 129 14.60 29.45 6.58
C LYS A 129 13.39 30.11 7.27
N ARG A 130 13.33 31.45 7.37
CA ARG A 130 12.16 32.13 7.96
C ARG A 130 10.95 32.06 7.05
N ALA A 131 11.15 32.10 5.74
CA ALA A 131 10.07 31.92 4.78
C ALA A 131 9.55 30.47 4.83
N LEU A 132 10.43 29.47 4.95
CA LEU A 132 10.00 28.08 5.18
C LEU A 132 9.23 27.94 6.49
N ASN A 133 9.73 28.47 7.61
CA ASN A 133 9.00 28.47 8.89
C ASN A 133 7.64 29.19 8.81
N SER A 134 7.53 30.25 8.01
CA SER A 134 6.26 30.93 7.79
C SER A 134 5.25 30.03 7.07
N ALA A 135 5.70 29.25 6.09
CA ALA A 135 4.83 28.29 5.39
C ALA A 135 4.45 27.12 6.31
N LEU A 136 5.42 26.54 7.02
CA LEU A 136 5.20 25.44 7.96
C LEU A 136 4.27 25.80 9.13
N SER A 137 4.18 27.09 9.48
CA SER A 137 3.27 27.56 10.53
C SER A 137 1.78 27.35 10.22
N GLU A 138 1.41 27.20 8.94
CA GLU A 138 0.05 26.81 8.53
C GLU A 138 -0.32 25.42 9.06
N TYR A 139 0.67 24.53 9.19
CA TYR A 139 0.54 23.18 9.74
C TYR A 139 0.94 23.11 11.22
N GLY A 140 1.15 24.26 11.86
CA GLY A 140 1.51 24.34 13.27
C GLY A 140 2.94 23.93 13.60
N ILE A 141 3.82 23.75 12.62
CA ILE A 141 5.21 23.30 12.84
C ILE A 141 6.25 24.31 12.34
N ASN A 142 7.52 24.03 12.64
CA ASN A 142 8.69 24.73 12.11
C ASN A 142 9.69 23.69 11.54
N VAL A 143 10.79 24.17 10.95
CA VAL A 143 11.81 23.31 10.34
C VAL A 143 12.39 22.29 11.30
N GLU A 144 12.62 22.65 12.56
CA GLU A 144 13.14 21.72 13.56
C GLU A 144 12.13 20.60 13.84
N MET A 145 10.84 20.92 13.92
CA MET A 145 9.78 19.93 14.12
C MET A 145 9.55 19.06 12.88
N LEU A 146 9.65 19.64 11.68
CA LEU A 146 9.60 18.87 10.43
C LEU A 146 10.71 17.82 10.39
N ARG A 147 11.93 18.21 10.79
CA ARG A 147 13.06 17.30 10.93
C ARG A 147 12.76 16.17 11.91
N GLU A 148 12.21 16.48 13.06
CA GLU A 148 11.84 15.45 14.05
C GLU A 148 10.80 14.47 13.50
N ILE A 149 9.82 14.95 12.74
CA ILE A 149 8.80 14.12 12.09
C ILE A 149 9.43 13.17 11.08
N TYR A 150 10.27 13.66 10.16
CA TYR A 150 10.96 12.78 9.21
C TYR A 150 11.87 11.75 9.90
N LEU A 151 12.53 12.13 11.00
CA LEU A 151 13.33 11.16 11.76
C LEU A 151 12.47 10.11 12.48
N ILE A 152 11.22 10.41 12.83
CA ILE A 152 10.27 9.41 13.35
C ILE A 152 9.93 8.40 12.25
N GLU A 153 9.67 8.87 11.03
CA GLU A 153 9.36 8.00 9.88
C GLU A 153 10.57 7.12 9.51
N GLU A 154 11.79 7.68 9.48
CA GLU A 154 13.03 6.91 9.24
C GLU A 154 13.28 5.83 10.31
N LYS A 155 12.85 6.05 11.56
CA LYS A 155 12.91 4.99 12.58
C LYS A 155 11.96 3.84 12.27
N GLY A 156 10.79 4.12 11.71
CA GLY A 156 9.87 3.09 11.22
C GLY A 156 10.50 2.23 10.14
N SER A 157 11.09 2.85 9.12
CA SER A 157 11.82 2.14 8.06
C SER A 157 12.98 1.31 8.61
N ALA A 158 13.79 1.88 9.50
CA ALA A 158 14.92 1.17 10.10
C ALA A 158 14.48 0.01 11.02
N LEU A 159 13.34 0.14 11.71
CA LEU A 159 12.76 -0.94 12.50
C LEU A 159 12.24 -2.06 11.60
N TYR A 160 11.55 -1.73 10.50
CA TYR A 160 11.13 -2.70 9.49
C TYR A 160 12.33 -3.49 8.97
N ASP A 161 13.39 -2.82 8.54
CA ASP A 161 14.60 -3.48 8.03
C ASP A 161 15.24 -4.41 9.09
N TYR A 162 15.29 -3.95 10.35
CA TYR A 162 15.84 -4.72 11.46
C TYR A 162 15.02 -5.96 11.80
N LEU A 163 13.69 -5.90 11.70
CA LEU A 163 12.80 -7.00 12.07
C LEU A 163 12.49 -7.94 10.89
N TYR A 164 12.16 -7.39 9.72
CA TYR A 164 11.57 -8.10 8.58
C TYR A 164 12.28 -7.90 7.23
N GLY A 165 13.33 -7.07 7.17
CA GLY A 165 14.16 -6.91 5.97
C GLY A 165 14.90 -8.19 5.56
N GLU A 166 15.73 -8.12 4.52
CA GLU A 166 16.45 -9.27 3.91
C GLU A 166 17.21 -10.15 4.93
N ASN A 167 17.67 -9.55 6.04
CA ASN A 167 18.33 -10.25 7.15
C ASN A 167 17.72 -9.88 8.51
N GLY A 168 16.41 -9.64 8.53
CA GLY A 168 15.65 -9.25 9.71
C GLY A 168 15.74 -10.30 10.83
N THR A 169 15.61 -9.84 12.07
CA THR A 169 15.68 -10.70 13.26
C THR A 169 14.46 -11.61 13.45
N ILE A 170 13.32 -11.24 12.84
CA ILE A 170 12.09 -12.03 12.79
C ILE A 170 11.96 -12.66 11.39
N GLY A 171 11.89 -11.83 10.35
CA GLY A 171 11.67 -12.25 8.97
C GLY A 171 10.30 -12.91 8.74
N VAL A 172 10.05 -13.33 7.49
CA VAL A 172 8.89 -14.16 7.14
C VAL A 172 9.30 -15.59 6.87
N THR A 173 8.47 -16.52 7.31
CA THR A 173 8.65 -17.96 7.11
C THR A 173 8.08 -18.41 5.77
N GLU A 174 8.54 -19.57 5.28
CA GLU A 174 7.99 -20.18 4.07
C GLU A 174 6.50 -20.54 4.19
N ALA A 175 6.02 -20.80 5.42
CA ALA A 175 4.61 -21.07 5.67
C ALA A 175 3.75 -19.81 5.50
N GLU A 176 4.22 -18.65 5.97
CA GLU A 176 3.54 -17.36 5.78
C GLU A 176 3.50 -16.95 4.31
N LEU A 177 4.61 -17.15 3.58
CA LEU A 177 4.65 -16.92 2.14
C LEU A 177 3.68 -17.82 1.38
N SER A 178 3.62 -19.11 1.74
CA SER A 178 2.69 -20.06 1.12
C SER A 178 1.25 -19.68 1.40
N ALA A 179 0.91 -19.37 2.64
CA ALA A 179 -0.44 -18.96 3.03
C ALA A 179 -0.87 -17.70 2.28
N TYR A 180 0.00 -16.69 2.22
CA TYR A 180 -0.30 -15.46 1.49
C TYR A 180 -0.48 -15.72 -0.01
N CYS A 181 0.35 -16.56 -0.63
CA CYS A 181 0.19 -16.95 -2.03
C CYS A 181 -1.15 -17.66 -2.26
N ASP A 182 -1.54 -18.59 -1.39
CA ASP A 182 -2.78 -19.35 -1.55
C ASP A 182 -4.03 -18.49 -1.38
N GLU A 183 -3.97 -17.46 -0.52
CA GLU A 183 -5.06 -16.53 -0.29
C GLU A 183 -5.19 -15.46 -1.36
N ASN A 184 -4.07 -14.99 -1.91
CA ASN A 184 -4.03 -13.78 -2.76
C ASN A 184 -3.71 -14.06 -4.24
N TYR A 185 -3.39 -15.31 -4.60
CA TYR A 185 -3.09 -15.68 -5.98
C TYR A 185 -3.93 -16.86 -6.50
N ALA A 186 -4.29 -16.71 -7.76
CA ALA A 186 -5.03 -17.68 -8.55
C ALA A 186 -4.22 -18.16 -9.73
N ARG A 187 -3.70 -19.39 -9.66
CA ARG A 187 -3.06 -20.00 -10.83
C ARG A 187 -4.10 -20.47 -11.84
N VAL A 188 -3.98 -20.04 -13.10
CA VAL A 188 -4.89 -20.45 -14.18
C VAL A 188 -4.16 -20.89 -15.45
N ARG A 189 -4.77 -21.81 -16.19
CA ARG A 189 -4.53 -21.96 -17.63
C ARG A 189 -5.44 -20.98 -18.37
N HIS A 190 -4.89 -20.22 -19.30
CA HIS A 190 -5.60 -19.19 -20.05
C HIS A 190 -5.61 -19.51 -21.54
N ILE A 191 -6.79 -19.62 -22.15
CA ILE A 191 -6.99 -19.65 -23.60
C ILE A 191 -7.55 -18.29 -24.00
N TYR A 192 -6.84 -17.58 -24.86
CA TYR A 192 -7.25 -16.26 -25.32
C TYR A 192 -7.46 -16.24 -26.82
N ILE A 193 -8.56 -15.60 -27.25
CA ILE A 193 -8.84 -15.26 -28.64
C ILE A 193 -9.18 -13.77 -28.73
N ASN A 194 -8.36 -13.00 -29.43
CA ASN A 194 -8.72 -11.62 -29.77
C ASN A 194 -9.72 -11.62 -30.93
N ASN A 195 -11.00 -11.43 -30.60
CA ASN A 195 -12.08 -11.24 -31.57
C ASN A 195 -12.63 -9.80 -31.60
N LYS A 196 -11.85 -8.81 -31.16
CA LYS A 196 -12.28 -7.42 -31.00
C LYS A 196 -11.58 -6.49 -31.96
N TYR A 197 -10.26 -6.60 -32.05
CA TYR A 197 -9.44 -5.70 -32.86
C TYR A 197 -8.30 -6.41 -33.58
N GLY A 198 -7.92 -5.85 -34.74
CA GLY A 198 -6.73 -6.20 -35.48
C GLY A 198 -5.67 -5.11 -35.34
N TYR A 199 -4.46 -5.40 -35.80
CA TYR A 199 -3.35 -4.46 -35.78
C TYR A 199 -3.04 -3.96 -37.18
N GLU A 200 -2.86 -2.65 -37.34
CA GLU A 200 -2.41 -2.09 -38.61
C GLU A 200 -0.95 -2.48 -38.87
N MET A 201 -0.62 -2.75 -40.14
CA MET A 201 0.73 -3.11 -40.56
C MET A 201 1.32 -2.01 -41.42
N THR A 202 2.60 -1.73 -41.24
CA THR A 202 3.39 -0.85 -42.12
C THR A 202 3.63 -1.52 -43.46
N GLU A 203 4.05 -0.74 -44.47
CA GLU A 203 4.43 -1.30 -45.79
C GLU A 203 5.55 -2.35 -45.70
N ASP A 204 6.39 -2.26 -44.66
CA ASP A 204 7.49 -3.19 -44.39
C ASP A 204 7.05 -4.44 -43.60
N GLY A 205 5.76 -4.58 -43.28
CA GLY A 205 5.18 -5.77 -42.62
C GLY A 205 5.35 -5.81 -41.10
N TYR A 206 5.67 -4.68 -40.46
CA TYR A 206 5.69 -4.55 -39.01
C TYR A 206 4.39 -3.97 -38.49
N THR A 207 4.04 -4.23 -37.23
CA THR A 207 2.89 -3.56 -36.61
C THR A 207 3.14 -2.05 -36.51
N ALA A 208 2.20 -1.26 -37.03
CA ALA A 208 2.24 0.19 -36.96
C ALA A 208 2.14 0.68 -35.51
N ARG A 209 2.87 1.76 -35.21
CA ARG A 209 2.84 2.44 -33.93
C ARG A 209 2.51 3.93 -34.11
N ASP A 210 1.77 4.50 -33.16
CA ASP A 210 1.44 5.92 -33.12
C ASP A 210 2.63 6.77 -32.63
N GLU A 211 2.44 8.10 -32.55
CA GLU A 211 3.48 9.04 -32.11
C GLU A 211 3.94 8.82 -30.65
N ASN A 212 3.14 8.12 -29.83
CA ASN A 212 3.43 7.78 -28.44
C ASN A 212 4.05 6.39 -28.29
N GLY A 213 4.19 5.63 -29.39
CA GLY A 213 4.75 4.29 -29.40
C GLY A 213 3.73 3.17 -29.15
N ASN A 214 2.43 3.47 -29.07
CA ASN A 214 1.37 2.48 -28.91
C ASN A 214 1.03 1.82 -30.25
N TYR A 215 0.56 0.58 -30.22
CA TYR A 215 0.13 -0.12 -31.43
C TYR A 215 -1.15 0.50 -32.01
N VAL A 216 -1.18 0.69 -33.33
CA VAL A 216 -2.38 1.17 -34.02
C VAL A 216 -3.31 -0.03 -34.28
N THR A 217 -4.54 0.07 -33.77
CA THR A 217 -5.56 -0.99 -33.86
C THR A 217 -6.79 -0.56 -34.65
N TYR A 218 -7.49 -1.50 -35.26
CA TYR A 218 -8.80 -1.31 -35.88
C TYR A 218 -9.81 -2.36 -35.39
N ALA A 219 -11.09 -2.02 -35.36
CA ALA A 219 -12.14 -2.98 -34.99
C ALA A 219 -12.26 -4.09 -36.05
N LEU A 220 -12.26 -5.35 -35.62
CA LEU A 220 -12.46 -6.48 -36.53
C LEU A 220 -13.87 -6.45 -37.12
N SER A 221 -14.00 -6.82 -38.39
CA SER A 221 -15.28 -6.93 -39.07
C SER A 221 -15.22 -7.93 -40.22
N GLY A 222 -16.39 -8.33 -40.74
CA GLY A 222 -16.49 -9.23 -41.88
C GLY A 222 -15.73 -10.54 -41.66
N GLU A 223 -14.96 -10.95 -42.68
CA GLU A 223 -14.29 -12.26 -42.71
C GLU A 223 -13.28 -12.47 -41.56
N GLU A 224 -12.60 -11.41 -41.10
CA GLU A 224 -11.63 -11.51 -39.99
C GLU A 224 -12.33 -11.79 -38.66
N LEU A 225 -13.42 -11.07 -38.39
CA LEU A 225 -14.25 -11.31 -37.20
C LEU A 225 -14.94 -12.68 -37.26
N ASP A 226 -15.46 -13.05 -38.43
CA ASP A 226 -16.09 -14.36 -38.66
C ASP A 226 -15.09 -15.50 -38.41
N ALA A 227 -13.84 -15.35 -38.85
CA ALA A 227 -12.78 -16.33 -38.60
C ALA A 227 -12.46 -16.47 -37.11
N LYS A 228 -12.33 -15.37 -36.36
CA LYS A 228 -12.10 -15.40 -34.91
C LYS A 228 -13.27 -16.04 -34.17
N ASN A 229 -14.50 -15.69 -34.52
CA ASN A 229 -15.70 -16.28 -33.92
C ASN A 229 -15.88 -17.76 -34.26
N ALA A 230 -15.39 -18.21 -35.42
CA ALA A 230 -15.34 -19.63 -35.75
C ALA A 230 -14.36 -20.39 -34.84
N VAL A 231 -13.22 -19.79 -34.48
CA VAL A 231 -12.28 -20.37 -33.50
C VAL A 231 -12.92 -20.45 -32.12
N VAL A 232 -13.57 -19.37 -31.65
CA VAL A 232 -14.33 -19.36 -30.39
C VAL A 232 -15.38 -20.48 -30.38
N SER A 233 -16.13 -20.63 -31.47
CA SER A 233 -17.15 -21.69 -31.59
C SER A 233 -16.53 -23.09 -31.54
N ALA A 234 -15.36 -23.29 -32.15
CA ALA A 234 -14.65 -24.56 -32.10
C ALA A 234 -14.16 -24.90 -30.69
N ILE A 235 -13.68 -23.91 -29.93
CA ILE A 235 -13.31 -24.07 -28.52
C ILE A 235 -14.54 -24.44 -27.68
N ASP A 236 -15.65 -23.72 -27.85
CA ASP A 236 -16.91 -23.98 -27.14
C ASP A 236 -17.39 -25.43 -27.38
N GLU A 237 -17.37 -25.90 -28.64
CA GLU A 237 -17.75 -27.26 -29.01
C GLU A 237 -16.79 -28.32 -28.42
N ALA A 238 -15.48 -28.08 -28.48
CA ALA A 238 -14.45 -28.97 -27.94
C ALA A 238 -14.59 -29.16 -26.42
N LEU A 239 -14.68 -28.06 -25.67
CA LEU A 239 -14.81 -28.10 -24.21
C LEU A 239 -16.17 -28.67 -23.78
N ALA A 240 -17.26 -28.38 -24.51
CA ALA A 240 -18.57 -28.98 -24.24
C ALA A 240 -18.60 -30.50 -24.52
N ALA A 241 -17.77 -30.98 -25.44
CA ALA A 241 -17.58 -32.41 -25.70
C ALA A 241 -16.69 -33.11 -24.64
N GLY A 242 -16.12 -32.35 -23.70
CA GLY A 242 -15.22 -32.85 -22.66
C GLY A 242 -13.80 -33.11 -23.15
N GLU A 243 -13.36 -32.41 -24.21
CA GLU A 243 -11.95 -32.42 -24.60
C GLU A 243 -11.06 -31.84 -23.48
N ASP A 244 -9.84 -32.33 -23.39
CA ASP A 244 -8.87 -31.87 -22.39
C ASP A 244 -8.54 -30.39 -22.59
N PHE A 245 -8.67 -29.60 -21.52
CA PHE A 245 -8.50 -28.14 -21.59
C PHE A 245 -7.10 -27.75 -22.07
N HIS A 246 -6.06 -28.49 -21.67
CA HIS A 246 -4.69 -28.20 -22.11
C HIS A 246 -4.48 -28.53 -23.59
N ALA A 247 -5.10 -29.60 -24.10
CA ALA A 247 -5.10 -29.90 -25.54
C ALA A 247 -5.77 -28.78 -26.36
N VAL A 248 -6.91 -28.26 -25.88
CA VAL A 248 -7.61 -27.13 -26.51
C VAL A 248 -6.76 -25.85 -26.46
N TYR A 249 -6.13 -25.57 -25.32
CA TYR A 249 -5.15 -24.48 -25.17
C TYR A 249 -4.03 -24.58 -26.20
N GLU A 250 -3.43 -25.76 -26.35
CA GLU A 250 -2.36 -25.96 -27.33
C GLU A 250 -2.83 -25.84 -28.78
N ALA A 251 -4.07 -26.21 -29.07
CA ALA A 251 -4.60 -26.11 -30.41
C ALA A 251 -4.96 -24.67 -30.81
N TYR A 252 -5.52 -23.88 -29.88
CA TYR A 252 -6.24 -22.66 -30.24
C TYR A 252 -5.76 -21.37 -29.59
N SER A 253 -5.09 -21.40 -28.43
CA SER A 253 -4.77 -20.15 -27.73
C SER A 253 -3.80 -19.27 -28.52
N GLU A 254 -4.15 -17.98 -28.62
CA GLU A 254 -3.27 -16.93 -29.16
C GLU A 254 -2.27 -16.44 -28.12
N ASP A 255 -2.52 -16.78 -26.85
CA ASP A 255 -1.68 -16.47 -25.71
C ASP A 255 -1.07 -17.76 -25.16
N LYS A 256 0.27 -17.88 -25.29
CA LYS A 256 1.04 -19.03 -24.81
C LYS A 256 2.32 -18.63 -24.08
N TYR A 257 2.35 -17.42 -23.52
CA TYR A 257 3.59 -16.87 -22.94
C TYR A 257 4.03 -17.61 -21.68
N TYR A 258 3.09 -18.12 -20.88
CA TYR A 258 3.39 -18.81 -19.63
C TYR A 258 2.96 -20.27 -19.69
N GLU A 259 3.94 -21.14 -19.99
CA GLU A 259 3.74 -22.59 -20.08
C GLU A 259 3.23 -23.19 -18.76
N ASN A 260 3.61 -22.62 -17.60
CA ASN A 260 3.13 -23.03 -16.29
C ASN A 260 1.86 -22.28 -15.84
N GLY A 261 1.33 -21.39 -16.66
CA GLY A 261 0.08 -20.70 -16.42
C GLY A 261 0.31 -19.35 -15.75
N TYR A 262 -0.77 -18.61 -15.64
CA TYR A 262 -0.79 -17.27 -15.08
C TYR A 262 -1.05 -17.34 -13.59
N TYR A 263 -0.37 -16.53 -12.79
CA TYR A 263 -0.69 -16.31 -11.38
C TYR A 263 -1.41 -14.97 -11.26
N LEU A 264 -2.73 -15.01 -11.16
CA LEU A 264 -3.55 -13.81 -11.10
C LEU A 264 -3.76 -13.35 -9.66
N SER A 265 -3.69 -12.05 -9.43
CA SER A 265 -3.99 -11.41 -8.14
C SER A 265 -4.92 -10.22 -8.40
N PRO A 266 -5.88 -9.90 -7.52
CA PRO A 266 -6.79 -8.77 -7.74
C PRO A 266 -6.12 -7.39 -7.72
N GLN A 267 -4.81 -7.33 -7.44
CA GLN A 267 -4.02 -6.09 -7.43
C GLN A 267 -3.18 -5.93 -8.70
N MET A 268 -3.25 -6.86 -9.65
CA MET A 268 -2.49 -6.78 -10.88
C MET A 268 -3.23 -5.95 -11.94
N ASP A 269 -2.50 -5.53 -12.97
CA ASP A 269 -3.08 -4.90 -14.15
C ASP A 269 -3.39 -5.98 -15.20
N PHE A 270 -4.53 -6.66 -15.03
CA PHE A 270 -5.05 -7.63 -16.00
C PHE A 270 -6.55 -7.39 -16.25
N VAL A 271 -7.18 -8.27 -17.03
CA VAL A 271 -8.61 -8.16 -17.34
C VAL A 271 -9.42 -8.49 -16.07
N GLU A 272 -10.03 -7.48 -15.45
CA GLU A 272 -10.74 -7.56 -14.15
C GLU A 272 -11.72 -8.74 -14.10
N GLU A 273 -12.53 -8.96 -15.14
CA GLU A 273 -13.50 -10.06 -15.15
C GLU A 273 -12.84 -11.44 -15.15
N VAL A 274 -11.64 -11.56 -15.71
CA VAL A 274 -10.85 -12.79 -15.70
C VAL A 274 -10.23 -13.02 -14.33
N GLU A 275 -9.68 -11.98 -13.70
CA GLU A 275 -9.15 -12.05 -12.34
C GLU A 275 -10.23 -12.50 -11.35
N LEU A 276 -11.38 -11.81 -11.31
CA LEU A 276 -12.50 -12.16 -10.43
C LEU A 276 -12.95 -13.61 -10.64
N SER A 277 -13.12 -14.01 -11.90
CA SER A 277 -13.51 -15.38 -12.24
C SER A 277 -12.48 -16.42 -11.79
N ALA A 278 -11.18 -16.10 -11.78
CA ALA A 278 -10.13 -17.03 -11.38
C ALA A 278 -10.17 -17.38 -9.88
N PHE A 279 -10.69 -16.49 -9.03
CA PHE A 279 -10.86 -16.73 -7.60
C PHE A 279 -12.18 -17.46 -7.26
N ASP A 280 -13.19 -17.37 -8.12
CA ASP A 280 -14.49 -18.04 -7.92
C ASP A 280 -14.47 -19.53 -8.30
N LEU A 281 -13.49 -19.97 -9.10
CA LEU A 281 -13.40 -21.35 -9.62
C LEU A 281 -12.77 -22.33 -8.62
N GLU A 282 -13.33 -23.54 -8.54
CA GLU A 282 -12.65 -24.67 -7.89
C GLU A 282 -11.50 -25.19 -8.76
N VAL A 283 -10.47 -25.80 -8.16
CA VAL A 283 -9.35 -26.40 -8.91
C VAL A 283 -9.85 -27.43 -9.93
N GLY A 284 -9.47 -27.25 -11.20
CA GLY A 284 -9.89 -28.06 -12.34
C GLY A 284 -11.20 -27.61 -12.99
N GLU A 285 -11.93 -26.68 -12.37
CA GLU A 285 -13.09 -26.03 -12.98
C GLU A 285 -12.62 -24.98 -14.00
N TRP A 286 -13.42 -24.78 -15.05
CA TRP A 286 -13.18 -23.77 -16.06
C TRP A 286 -14.43 -22.94 -16.36
N THR A 287 -14.21 -21.71 -16.80
CA THR A 287 -15.27 -20.84 -17.29
C THR A 287 -14.83 -20.06 -18.53
N LYS A 288 -15.82 -19.54 -19.25
CA LYS A 288 -15.65 -18.61 -20.37
C LYS A 288 -15.96 -17.19 -19.87
N VAL A 289 -15.07 -16.25 -20.17
CA VAL A 289 -15.21 -14.83 -19.85
C VAL A 289 -15.11 -14.04 -21.15
N GLU A 290 -16.09 -13.15 -21.39
CA GLU A 290 -16.03 -12.21 -22.51
C GLU A 290 -15.69 -10.82 -21.98
N SER A 291 -14.65 -10.21 -22.52
CA SER A 291 -14.18 -8.87 -22.15
C SER A 291 -14.28 -7.91 -23.34
N ASP A 292 -13.78 -6.69 -23.15
CA ASP A 292 -13.60 -5.70 -24.20
C ASP A 292 -12.39 -5.99 -25.11
N VAL A 293 -11.44 -6.80 -24.65
CA VAL A 293 -10.23 -7.20 -25.42
C VAL A 293 -10.38 -8.54 -26.15
N GLY A 294 -11.26 -9.44 -25.71
CA GLY A 294 -11.49 -10.69 -26.42
C GLY A 294 -12.37 -11.69 -25.68
N VAL A 295 -12.20 -12.96 -26.06
CA VAL A 295 -12.82 -14.10 -25.37
C VAL A 295 -11.72 -14.87 -24.67
N HIS A 296 -11.96 -15.14 -23.40
CA HIS A 296 -11.06 -15.82 -22.48
C HIS A 296 -11.72 -17.11 -22.01
N TYR A 297 -10.95 -18.18 -21.92
CA TYR A 297 -11.31 -19.37 -21.17
C TYR A 297 -10.24 -19.56 -20.12
N ILE A 298 -10.65 -19.69 -18.87
CA ILE A 298 -9.73 -19.93 -17.77
C ILE A 298 -10.10 -21.22 -17.06
N MET A 299 -9.08 -22.00 -16.71
CA MET A 299 -9.22 -23.18 -15.84
C MET A 299 -8.35 -22.97 -14.60
N ARG A 300 -8.94 -23.11 -13.41
CA ARG A 300 -8.19 -23.02 -12.15
C ARG A 300 -7.22 -24.19 -12.04
N LEU A 301 -5.97 -23.89 -11.78
CA LEU A 301 -4.92 -24.85 -11.51
C LEU A 301 -4.60 -24.84 -10.02
N GLU A 302 -4.02 -25.95 -9.55
CA GLU A 302 -3.38 -25.97 -8.24
C GLU A 302 -2.13 -25.09 -8.29
N ASN A 303 -1.95 -24.25 -7.27
CA ASN A 303 -0.73 -23.46 -7.11
C ASN A 303 0.47 -24.43 -7.03
N GLU A 304 1.59 -24.07 -7.66
CA GLU A 304 2.82 -24.87 -7.48
C GLU A 304 3.36 -24.69 -6.07
N GLU A 305 4.25 -25.60 -5.66
CA GLU A 305 5.02 -25.37 -4.44
C GLU A 305 6.00 -24.22 -4.70
N ARG A 306 5.89 -23.14 -3.91
CA ARG A 306 6.80 -21.98 -3.90
C ARG A 306 6.93 -21.33 -5.30
N PRO A 307 5.82 -20.89 -5.91
CA PRO A 307 5.81 -20.37 -7.28
C PRO A 307 6.61 -19.07 -7.44
N TRP A 308 6.79 -18.31 -6.36
CA TRP A 308 7.64 -17.12 -6.31
C TRP A 308 9.14 -17.42 -6.50
N GLU A 309 9.58 -18.68 -6.45
CA GLU A 309 10.96 -19.07 -6.79
C GLU A 309 11.11 -19.56 -8.25
N ASN A 310 10.01 -19.65 -9.00
CA ASN A 310 10.01 -20.14 -10.36
C ASN A 310 10.36 -19.01 -11.34
N GLU A 311 11.54 -19.08 -11.98
CA GLU A 311 11.97 -18.09 -12.97
C GLU A 311 10.98 -17.91 -14.13
N ALA A 312 10.19 -18.93 -14.46
CA ALA A 312 9.21 -18.87 -15.55
C ALA A 312 7.98 -17.99 -15.24
N ASN A 313 7.78 -17.61 -13.98
CA ASN A 313 6.65 -16.83 -13.49
C ASN A 313 7.08 -15.68 -12.56
N ALA A 314 8.38 -15.35 -12.54
CA ALA A 314 8.94 -14.42 -11.57
C ALA A 314 8.31 -13.01 -11.63
N ASP A 315 7.81 -12.62 -12.79
CA ASP A 315 7.13 -11.35 -13.03
C ASP A 315 5.79 -11.21 -12.28
N PHE A 316 5.10 -12.31 -11.99
CA PHE A 316 3.89 -12.27 -11.14
C PHE A 316 4.20 -12.09 -9.64
N PHE A 317 5.45 -12.34 -9.25
CA PHE A 317 5.90 -12.32 -7.85
C PHE A 317 6.96 -11.25 -7.60
N ASP A 318 7.05 -10.23 -8.46
CA ASP A 318 7.93 -9.08 -8.23
C ASP A 318 7.52 -8.36 -6.94
N GLY A 319 8.47 -8.16 -6.03
CA GLY A 319 8.21 -7.59 -4.71
C GLY A 319 7.37 -8.46 -3.76
N PHE A 320 7.11 -9.73 -4.09
CA PHE A 320 6.22 -10.60 -3.31
C PHE A 320 6.68 -10.76 -1.86
N ARG A 321 7.96 -11.08 -1.64
CA ARG A 321 8.50 -11.31 -0.29
C ARG A 321 8.47 -10.02 0.52
N GLU A 322 8.81 -8.89 -0.10
CA GLU A 322 8.76 -7.56 0.50
C GLU A 322 7.34 -7.19 0.93
N GLN A 323 6.34 -7.49 0.09
CA GLN A 323 4.93 -7.26 0.42
C GLN A 323 4.50 -8.10 1.63
N VAL A 324 4.79 -9.39 1.64
CA VAL A 324 4.44 -10.27 2.78
C VAL A 324 5.17 -9.84 4.05
N SER A 325 6.46 -9.51 3.96
CA SER A 325 7.23 -8.96 5.08
C SER A 325 6.64 -7.66 5.61
N PHE A 326 6.22 -6.75 4.72
CA PHE A 326 5.63 -5.49 5.14
C PHE A 326 4.28 -5.68 5.84
N LEU A 327 3.42 -6.57 5.34
CA LEU A 327 2.15 -6.88 6.00
C LEU A 327 2.35 -7.53 7.37
N ALA A 328 3.29 -8.47 7.50
CA ALA A 328 3.64 -9.07 8.78
C ALA A 328 4.21 -8.03 9.77
N PHE A 329 4.99 -7.07 9.28
CA PHE A 329 5.46 -5.95 10.08
C PHE A 329 4.31 -5.05 10.56
N VAL A 330 3.36 -4.72 9.67
CA VAL A 330 2.18 -3.92 10.04
C VAL A 330 1.36 -4.64 11.10
N GLU A 331 1.08 -5.94 10.95
CA GLU A 331 0.38 -6.73 11.96
C GLU A 331 1.12 -6.74 13.30
N TYR A 332 2.44 -6.91 13.26
CA TYR A 332 3.30 -6.86 14.45
C TYR A 332 3.20 -5.51 15.18
N VAL A 333 3.21 -4.39 14.46
CA VAL A 333 3.07 -3.04 15.03
C VAL A 333 1.64 -2.81 15.54
N GLU A 334 0.63 -3.27 14.80
CA GLU A 334 -0.79 -3.13 15.16
C GLU A 334 -1.13 -3.81 16.49
N ALA A 335 -0.43 -4.88 16.85
CA ALA A 335 -0.59 -5.55 18.13
C ALA A 335 -0.34 -4.65 19.36
N TYR A 336 0.43 -3.55 19.20
CA TYR A 336 0.73 -2.59 20.27
C TYR A 336 -0.22 -1.39 20.29
N ILE A 337 -1.05 -1.18 19.26
CA ILE A 337 -1.98 -0.04 19.18
C ILE A 337 -2.93 0.03 20.40
N PRO A 338 -3.45 -1.08 20.95
CA PRO A 338 -4.27 -1.03 22.17
C PRO A 338 -3.54 -0.49 23.42
N GLU A 339 -2.21 -0.44 23.41
CA GLU A 339 -1.39 0.09 24.51
C GLU A 339 -1.06 1.58 24.35
N VAL A 340 -1.34 2.16 23.19
CA VAL A 340 -1.14 3.60 22.93
C VAL A 340 -2.15 4.41 23.76
N VAL A 341 -1.64 5.30 24.60
CA VAL A 341 -2.45 6.22 25.39
C VAL A 341 -2.80 7.43 24.53
N GLN A 342 -4.10 7.62 24.32
CA GLN A 342 -4.66 8.75 23.57
C GLN A 342 -5.17 9.84 24.52
N ASN A 343 -4.79 11.09 24.25
CA ASN A 343 -5.37 12.25 24.91
C ASN A 343 -6.63 12.68 24.17
N GLU A 344 -7.78 12.09 24.54
CA GLU A 344 -9.07 12.34 23.88
C GLU A 344 -9.48 13.81 23.89
N GLU A 345 -9.17 14.55 24.97
CA GLU A 345 -9.47 16.00 25.06
C GLU A 345 -8.73 16.77 23.97
N LYS A 346 -7.46 16.43 23.72
CA LYS A 346 -6.66 17.04 22.66
C LYS A 346 -7.03 16.56 21.27
N LEU A 347 -7.29 15.27 21.09
CA LEU A 347 -7.76 14.75 19.80
C LEU A 347 -9.06 15.42 19.35
N ALA A 348 -9.96 15.73 20.27
CA ALA A 348 -11.22 16.42 19.98
C ALA A 348 -11.05 17.89 19.50
N GLU A 349 -9.84 18.47 19.61
CA GLU A 349 -9.55 19.81 19.06
C GLU A 349 -9.30 19.77 17.54
N PHE A 350 -9.08 18.59 16.95
CA PHE A 350 -8.74 18.40 15.54
C PHE A 350 -9.92 17.99 14.67
N SER A 351 -9.81 18.26 13.38
CA SER A 351 -10.77 17.85 12.34
C SER A 351 -10.08 17.72 10.99
N VAL A 352 -10.37 16.66 10.24
CA VAL A 352 -9.88 16.48 8.87
C VAL A 352 -10.48 17.57 7.97
N GLU A 353 -11.80 17.79 8.03
CA GLU A 353 -12.49 18.87 7.30
C GLU A 353 -11.81 20.22 7.53
N ALA A 354 -11.54 20.59 8.79
CA ALA A 354 -11.03 21.92 9.13
C ALA A 354 -9.51 22.07 8.92
N SER A 355 -8.77 20.98 8.77
CA SER A 355 -7.31 21.02 8.60
C SER A 355 -6.91 21.48 7.20
N PRO A 356 -5.81 22.23 7.05
CA PRO A 356 -5.24 22.50 5.73
C PRO A 356 -4.74 21.19 5.11
N ALA A 357 -4.74 21.10 3.78
CA ALA A 357 -4.15 19.96 3.06
C ALA A 357 -2.68 20.26 2.72
N ASN A 358 -1.77 19.42 3.20
CA ASN A 358 -0.34 19.56 2.95
C ASN A 358 0.10 18.77 1.71
N TYR A 359 0.15 19.41 0.54
CA TYR A 359 0.58 18.77 -0.71
C TYR A 359 2.09 18.86 -0.99
N ARG A 360 2.88 19.39 -0.04
CA ARG A 360 4.22 19.90 -0.37
C ARG A 360 5.33 19.50 0.58
N PHE A 361 5.09 19.58 1.88
CA PHE A 361 6.09 19.32 2.90
C PHE A 361 5.87 17.99 3.57
#